data_AF-A0A222XCF6-F1
#
_entry.id   AF-A0A222XCF6-F1
#
_cell.length_a   1.000
_cell.length_b   1.000
_cell.length_c   1.000
_cell.angle_alpha   90.00
_cell.angle_beta   90.00
_cell.angle_gamma   90.00
#
_symmetry.space_group_name_H-M   'P 1'
#
loop_
_entity.id
_entity.type
_entity.pdbx_description
1 polymer ?
#
loop_
_entity_poly.entity_id
_entity_poly.type
_entity_poly.pdbx_seq_one_letter_code
_entity_poly.pdbx_strand_id
1 'polypeptide(L)'
;MVTISCSCGAVTTSRRNPLRGLPLEERMETVRTAYSAHDGFLTLEVDCSWHPGAHDEDDEPGTGCVVLVDMDALDACEGLPDDERRGLTALLGISHVRGRVLPAPVEVGSVRFRVSPSFGFDSEVTYVVHDGPTTLLELTCPFGGRDELRSLVELYRAHGPAAVVQVDGLAPRIGLAAAVAGVTRARTPSVA
;
A
#
# COMPACT_ATOMS: atom_id res chain seq x y z
N MET A 1 -1.06 -13.35 -13.34
CA MET A 1 0.10 -12.85 -14.13
C MET A 1 1.00 -12.08 -13.18
N VAL A 2 2.32 -12.13 -13.36
CA VAL A 2 3.27 -11.40 -12.51
C VAL A 2 4.13 -10.46 -13.35
N THR A 3 4.42 -9.29 -12.80
CA THR A 3 5.34 -8.31 -13.35
C THR A 3 6.58 -8.31 -12.47
N ILE A 4 7.75 -8.45 -13.08
CA ILE A 4 9.03 -8.41 -12.38
C ILE A 4 9.72 -7.12 -12.80
N SER A 5 10.02 -6.26 -11.85
CA SER A 5 10.69 -4.99 -12.09
C SER A 5 11.96 -4.87 -11.24
N CYS A 6 12.98 -4.23 -11.80
CA CYS A 6 14.22 -3.96 -11.10
C CYS A 6 14.40 -2.45 -10.93
N SER A 7 15.07 -2.04 -9.85
CA SER A 7 15.48 -0.64 -9.61
C SER A 7 16.34 -0.04 -10.73
N CYS A 8 16.96 -0.85 -11.60
CA CYS A 8 17.69 -0.38 -12.78
C CYS A 8 16.77 0.02 -13.96
N GLY A 9 15.46 -0.19 -13.83
CA GLY A 9 14.46 0.10 -14.86
C GLY A 9 14.11 -1.08 -15.78
N ALA A 10 14.77 -2.23 -15.62
CA ALA A 10 14.43 -3.45 -16.36
C ALA A 10 13.09 -4.02 -15.88
N VAL A 11 12.25 -4.49 -16.81
CA VAL A 11 10.93 -5.06 -16.52
C VAL A 11 10.67 -6.28 -17.40
N THR A 12 10.10 -7.34 -16.85
CA THR A 12 9.56 -8.48 -17.60
C THR A 12 8.24 -8.97 -16.99
N THR A 13 7.56 -9.90 -17.66
CA THR A 13 6.32 -10.50 -17.17
C THR A 13 6.35 -12.01 -17.28
N SER A 14 5.69 -12.69 -16.34
CA SER A 14 5.53 -14.15 -16.36
C SER A 14 4.08 -14.54 -16.10
N ARG A 15 3.66 -15.66 -16.70
CA ARG A 15 2.32 -16.22 -16.52
C ARG A 15 2.22 -17.15 -15.31
N ARG A 16 3.34 -17.57 -14.71
CA ARG A 16 3.34 -18.48 -13.57
C ARG A 16 3.16 -17.69 -12.28
N ASN A 17 2.13 -18.02 -11.50
CA ASN A 17 2.01 -17.54 -10.12
C ASN A 17 2.97 -18.36 -9.24
N PRO A 18 3.98 -17.75 -8.61
CA PRO A 18 5.00 -18.48 -7.84
C PRO A 18 4.47 -19.05 -6.53
N LEU A 19 3.33 -18.56 -6.02
CA LEU A 19 2.68 -19.11 -4.83
C LEU A 19 1.91 -20.39 -5.14
N ARG A 20 1.57 -20.61 -6.43
CA ARG A 20 0.82 -21.79 -6.86
C ARG A 20 1.68 -23.04 -6.68
N GLY A 21 1.22 -23.95 -5.83
CA GLY A 21 1.89 -25.23 -5.57
C GLY A 21 2.77 -25.26 -4.32
N LEU A 22 3.01 -24.11 -3.67
CA LEU A 22 3.68 -24.07 -2.37
C LEU A 22 2.76 -24.65 -1.27
N PRO A 23 3.31 -25.23 -0.18
CA PRO A 23 2.56 -25.53 1.03
C PRO A 23 1.86 -24.28 1.61
N LEU A 24 0.73 -24.47 2.30
CA LEU A 24 -0.05 -23.36 2.86
C LEU A 24 0.78 -22.44 3.76
N GLU A 25 1.61 -23.01 4.63
CA GLU A 25 2.45 -22.26 5.56
C GLU A 25 3.41 -21.32 4.82
N GLU A 26 4.05 -21.80 3.76
CA GLU A 26 4.94 -20.99 2.91
C GLU A 26 4.17 -19.90 2.17
N ARG A 27 2.96 -20.18 1.68
CA ARG A 27 2.09 -19.15 1.06
C ARG A 27 1.75 -18.06 2.07
N MET A 28 1.31 -18.45 3.27
CA MET A 28 0.96 -17.50 4.32
C MET A 28 2.16 -16.66 4.75
N GLU A 29 3.33 -17.27 4.90
CA GLU A 29 4.55 -16.56 5.28
C GLU A 29 4.98 -15.58 4.18
N THR A 30 4.89 -15.99 2.92
CA THR A 30 5.19 -15.11 1.78
C THR A 30 4.26 -13.90 1.75
N VAL A 31 2.96 -14.08 2.03
CA VAL A 31 2.02 -12.96 2.13
C VAL A 31 2.39 -12.04 3.29
N ARG A 32 2.64 -12.57 4.49
CA ARG A 32 2.97 -11.75 5.68
C ARG A 32 4.26 -10.94 5.52
N THR A 33 5.26 -11.54 4.86
CA THR A 33 6.57 -10.93 4.66
C THR A 33 6.66 -10.12 3.36
N ALA A 34 5.60 -10.13 2.55
CA ALA A 34 5.52 -9.32 1.35
C ALA A 34 5.84 -7.86 1.65
N TYR A 35 6.57 -7.24 0.73
CA TYR A 35 6.88 -5.82 0.80
C TYR A 35 5.60 -5.00 0.89
N SER A 36 4.60 -5.34 0.09
CA SER A 36 3.25 -4.80 0.25
C SER A 36 2.18 -5.83 -0.11
N ALA A 37 1.01 -5.70 0.52
CA ALA A 37 -0.20 -6.41 0.15
C ALA A 37 -1.38 -5.44 0.13
N HIS A 38 -2.19 -5.48 -0.92
CA HIS A 38 -3.38 -4.64 -1.04
C HIS A 38 -4.37 -5.23 -2.05
N ASP A 39 -5.62 -5.42 -1.63
CA ASP A 39 -6.73 -5.83 -2.52
C ASP A 39 -6.42 -7.10 -3.35
N GLY A 40 -5.78 -8.10 -2.73
CA GLY A 40 -5.38 -9.33 -3.42
C GLY A 40 -4.14 -9.21 -4.30
N PHE A 41 -3.51 -8.05 -4.37
CA PHE A 41 -2.20 -7.86 -5.01
C PHE A 41 -1.08 -7.93 -3.97
N LEU A 42 0.05 -8.51 -4.37
CA LEU A 42 1.27 -8.61 -3.57
C LEU A 42 2.46 -8.04 -4.33
N THR A 43 3.30 -7.32 -3.61
CA THR A 43 4.65 -6.96 -4.05
C THR A 43 5.65 -7.73 -3.20
N LEU A 44 6.47 -8.56 -3.81
CA LEU A 44 7.51 -9.35 -3.15
C LEU A 44 8.89 -8.82 -3.52
N GLU A 45 9.78 -8.67 -2.55
CA GLU A 45 11.20 -8.49 -2.84
C GLU A 45 11.82 -9.87 -3.10
N VAL A 46 12.45 -10.04 -4.25
CA VAL A 46 13.07 -11.30 -4.67
C VAL A 46 14.56 -11.12 -4.94
N ASP A 47 15.27 -12.23 -4.96
CA ASP A 47 16.71 -12.21 -5.18
C ASP A 47 17.06 -11.81 -6.63
N CYS A 48 18.32 -11.40 -6.84
CA CYS A 48 18.79 -10.89 -8.13
C CYS A 48 18.78 -11.94 -9.26
N SER A 49 18.62 -13.24 -8.99
CA SER A 49 18.49 -14.27 -10.04
C SER A 49 17.16 -14.13 -10.82
N TRP A 50 16.20 -13.40 -10.27
CA TRP A 50 14.94 -13.07 -10.93
C TRP A 50 15.03 -11.80 -11.80
N HIS A 51 16.21 -11.20 -11.91
CA HIS A 51 16.40 -9.99 -12.70
C HIS A 51 16.02 -10.23 -14.17
N PRO A 52 15.26 -9.31 -14.82
CA PRO A 52 14.83 -9.46 -16.21
C PRO A 52 15.96 -9.69 -17.24
N GLY A 53 17.20 -9.31 -16.92
CA GLY A 53 18.40 -9.48 -17.76
C GLY A 53 19.41 -10.53 -17.25
N ALA A 54 19.09 -11.32 -16.23
CA ALA A 54 20.02 -12.31 -15.65
C ALA A 54 20.47 -13.44 -16.62
N HIS A 55 19.98 -13.43 -17.86
CA HIS A 55 20.31 -14.41 -18.89
C HIS A 55 21.21 -13.85 -20.00
N ASP A 56 21.52 -12.55 -19.99
CA ASP A 56 22.44 -11.91 -20.93
C ASP A 56 23.81 -11.73 -20.24
N GLU A 57 24.85 -12.33 -20.79
CA GLU A 57 26.22 -12.35 -20.22
C GLU A 57 26.84 -10.95 -20.07
N ASP A 58 26.27 -9.94 -20.75
CA ASP A 58 26.76 -8.55 -20.76
C ASP A 58 25.98 -7.62 -19.82
N ASP A 59 24.92 -8.10 -19.14
CA ASP A 59 23.98 -7.27 -18.35
C ASP A 59 23.73 -7.88 -16.95
N GLU A 60 24.83 -8.30 -16.29
CA GLU A 60 24.76 -8.80 -14.92
C GLU A 60 24.15 -7.74 -13.98
N PRO A 61 23.06 -8.05 -13.27
CA PRO A 61 22.49 -7.13 -12.29
C PRO A 61 23.54 -6.82 -11.22
N GLY A 62 23.90 -5.54 -11.10
CA GLY A 62 24.80 -5.11 -10.03
C GLY A 62 24.23 -5.52 -8.66
N THR A 63 25.10 -5.83 -7.69
CA THR A 63 24.74 -6.34 -6.36
C THR A 63 23.85 -5.41 -5.51
N GLY A 64 23.52 -4.22 -6.00
CA GLY A 64 22.59 -3.27 -5.40
C GLY A 64 21.21 -3.21 -6.07
N CYS A 65 20.93 -4.07 -7.07
CA CYS A 65 19.63 -4.13 -7.73
C CYS A 65 18.57 -4.72 -6.79
N VAL A 66 17.50 -3.95 -6.53
CA VAL A 66 16.30 -4.45 -5.85
C VAL A 66 15.34 -4.95 -6.91
N VAL A 67 14.95 -6.22 -6.82
CA VAL A 67 14.00 -6.85 -7.74
C VAL A 67 12.67 -7.06 -7.03
N LEU A 68 11.61 -6.49 -7.58
CA LEU A 68 10.26 -6.64 -7.08
C LEU A 68 9.41 -7.48 -8.02
N VAL A 69 8.57 -8.33 -7.46
CA VAL A 69 7.53 -9.08 -8.17
C VAL A 69 6.18 -8.58 -7.72
N ASP A 70 5.47 -7.91 -8.61
CA ASP A 70 4.07 -7.55 -8.45
C ASP A 70 3.20 -8.67 -9.02
N MET A 71 2.27 -9.17 -8.21
CA MET A 71 1.41 -10.27 -8.61
C MET A 71 -0.03 -10.12 -8.15
N ASP A 72 -0.93 -10.59 -9.01
CA ASP A 72 -2.28 -10.95 -8.62
C ASP A 72 -2.23 -12.29 -7.86
N ALA A 73 -2.57 -12.24 -6.57
CA ALA A 73 -2.55 -13.38 -5.68
C ALA A 73 -3.91 -14.08 -5.55
N LEU A 74 -4.91 -13.74 -6.37
CA LEU A 74 -6.20 -14.45 -6.38
C LEU A 74 -6.01 -15.95 -6.66
N ASP A 75 -5.05 -16.30 -7.52
CA ASP A 75 -4.71 -17.69 -7.84
C ASP A 75 -3.85 -18.38 -6.74
N ALA A 76 -3.37 -17.64 -5.73
CA ALA A 76 -2.59 -18.22 -4.63
C ALA A 76 -3.41 -19.20 -3.78
N CYS A 77 -4.74 -19.16 -3.91
CA CYS A 77 -5.68 -20.05 -3.25
C CYS A 77 -5.93 -21.37 -4.01
N GLU A 78 -5.41 -21.52 -5.23
CA GLU A 78 -5.66 -22.68 -6.07
C GLU A 78 -5.13 -23.97 -5.43
N GLY A 79 -5.93 -25.04 -5.48
CA GLY A 79 -5.60 -26.35 -4.94
C GLY A 79 -5.75 -26.50 -3.42
N LEU A 80 -6.17 -25.45 -2.71
CA LEU A 80 -6.39 -25.52 -1.26
C LEU A 80 -7.81 -26.01 -0.90
N PRO A 81 -7.95 -26.82 0.16
CA PRO A 81 -9.22 -27.06 0.85
C PRO A 81 -9.95 -25.77 1.25
N ASP A 82 -11.27 -25.83 1.43
CA ASP A 82 -12.10 -24.64 1.65
C ASP A 82 -11.72 -23.85 2.91
N ASP A 83 -11.31 -24.52 3.99
CA ASP A 83 -10.88 -23.90 5.24
C ASP A 83 -9.53 -23.18 5.11
N GLU A 84 -8.55 -23.84 4.50
CA GLU A 84 -7.25 -23.23 4.21
C GLU A 84 -7.38 -22.04 3.25
N ARG A 85 -8.23 -22.19 2.22
CA ARG A 85 -8.56 -21.13 1.27
C ARG A 85 -9.12 -19.90 1.97
N ARG A 86 -10.07 -20.08 2.91
CA ARG A 86 -10.64 -18.98 3.69
C ARG A 86 -9.56 -18.26 4.49
N GLY A 87 -8.63 -19.00 5.11
CA GLY A 87 -7.52 -18.42 5.86
C GLY A 87 -6.60 -17.55 4.99
N LEU A 88 -6.17 -18.07 3.84
CA LEU A 88 -5.31 -17.33 2.92
C LEU A 88 -6.04 -16.13 2.27
N THR A 89 -7.32 -16.30 1.91
CA THR A 89 -8.15 -15.21 1.37
C THR A 89 -8.31 -14.08 2.40
N ALA A 90 -8.56 -14.43 3.66
CA ALA A 90 -8.65 -13.43 4.72
C ALA A 90 -7.34 -12.66 4.90
N LEU A 91 -6.20 -13.36 4.82
CA LEU A 91 -4.88 -12.74 4.92
C LEU A 91 -4.60 -11.80 3.73
N LEU A 92 -4.93 -12.22 2.49
CA LEU A 92 -4.80 -11.39 1.28
C LEU A 92 -5.70 -10.15 1.30
N GLY A 93 -6.79 -10.18 2.08
CA GLY A 93 -7.65 -9.02 2.32
C GLY A 93 -7.08 -8.00 3.30
N ILE A 94 -6.01 -8.35 4.05
CA ILE A 94 -5.36 -7.43 4.99
C ILE A 94 -4.31 -6.62 4.24
N SER A 95 -4.54 -5.32 4.13
CA SER A 95 -3.56 -4.43 3.51
C SER A 95 -2.39 -4.17 4.45
N HIS A 96 -1.15 -4.25 3.96
CA HIS A 96 0.04 -3.91 4.73
C HIS A 96 1.19 -3.43 3.84
N VAL A 97 2.14 -2.72 4.46
CA VAL A 97 3.43 -2.36 3.86
C VAL A 97 4.54 -2.70 4.85
N ARG A 98 5.51 -3.51 4.42
CA ARG A 98 6.64 -4.02 5.23
C ARG A 98 6.22 -4.56 6.59
N GLY A 99 5.23 -5.46 6.57
CA GLY A 99 4.65 -6.09 7.77
C GLY A 99 3.80 -5.17 8.66
N ARG A 100 3.65 -3.88 8.31
CA ARG A 100 2.79 -2.95 9.05
C ARG A 100 1.41 -2.90 8.43
N VAL A 101 0.42 -3.37 9.18
CA VAL A 101 -0.99 -3.38 8.76
C VAL A 101 -1.49 -1.95 8.55
N LEU A 102 -2.12 -1.72 7.40
CA LEU A 102 -2.79 -0.47 7.08
C LEU A 102 -4.21 -0.46 7.66
N PRO A 103 -4.70 0.69 8.12
CA PRO A 103 -6.06 0.80 8.62
C PRO A 103 -7.08 0.51 7.50
N ALA A 104 -8.18 -0.14 7.86
CA ALA A 104 -9.28 -0.36 6.94
C ALA A 104 -9.88 0.97 6.45
N PRO A 105 -10.45 1.03 5.23
CA PRO A 105 -11.15 2.21 4.75
C PRO A 105 -12.27 2.63 5.70
N VAL A 106 -12.47 3.94 5.83
CA VAL A 106 -13.53 4.54 6.68
C VAL A 106 -14.48 5.34 5.80
N GLU A 107 -15.77 5.16 6.00
CA GLU A 107 -16.82 5.90 5.29
C GLU A 107 -17.58 6.80 6.27
N VAL A 108 -17.80 8.06 5.88
CA VAL A 108 -18.60 9.05 6.63
C VAL A 108 -19.52 9.76 5.64
N GLY A 109 -20.79 9.34 5.59
CA GLY A 109 -21.72 9.83 4.58
C GLY A 109 -21.27 9.41 3.17
N SER A 110 -21.12 10.38 2.26
CA SER A 110 -20.59 10.16 0.91
C SER A 110 -19.06 10.13 0.83
N VAL A 111 -18.37 10.40 1.94
CA VAL A 111 -16.90 10.56 1.96
C VAL A 111 -16.22 9.27 2.38
N ARG A 112 -15.27 8.82 1.56
CA ARG A 112 -14.46 7.62 1.78
C ARG A 112 -13.01 7.98 2.01
N PHE A 113 -12.46 7.52 3.12
CA PHE A 113 -11.06 7.67 3.53
C PHE A 113 -10.36 6.32 3.36
N ARG A 114 -9.22 6.30 2.67
CA ARG A 114 -8.44 5.09 2.47
C ARG A 114 -6.94 5.36 2.59
N VAL A 115 -6.21 4.31 2.96
CA VAL A 115 -4.75 4.25 2.91
C VAL A 115 -4.40 3.00 2.12
N SER A 116 -3.55 3.13 1.12
CA SER A 116 -3.01 2.02 0.33
C SER A 116 -1.49 2.11 0.26
N PRO A 117 -0.77 1.01 0.02
CA PRO A 117 0.63 1.10 -0.38
C PRO A 117 0.78 2.02 -1.58
N SER A 118 1.87 2.79 -1.64
CA SER A 118 2.25 3.53 -2.84
C SER A 118 2.85 2.56 -3.88
N PHE A 119 2.85 2.96 -5.15
CA PHE A 119 3.50 2.21 -6.22
C PHE A 119 5.03 2.36 -6.23
N GLY A 120 5.61 3.12 -5.30
CA GLY A 120 7.05 3.39 -5.22
C GLY A 120 7.82 2.37 -4.38
N PHE A 121 9.15 2.42 -4.48
CA PHE A 121 10.08 1.52 -3.77
C PHE A 121 10.36 1.93 -2.31
N ASP A 122 9.77 3.02 -1.82
CA ASP A 122 10.19 3.72 -0.59
C ASP A 122 9.28 3.53 0.64
N SER A 123 8.49 2.46 0.67
CA SER A 123 7.62 2.06 1.80
C SER A 123 6.57 3.12 2.14
N GLU A 124 6.31 4.01 1.19
CA GLU A 124 5.33 5.06 1.33
C GLU A 124 3.93 4.51 1.14
N VAL A 125 2.97 5.22 1.69
CA VAL A 125 1.54 4.95 1.54
C VAL A 125 0.87 6.16 0.93
N THR A 126 -0.21 5.92 0.20
CA THR A 126 -1.05 6.96 -0.35
C THR A 126 -2.33 7.06 0.50
N TYR A 127 -2.49 8.20 1.15
CA TYR A 127 -3.74 8.60 1.80
C TYR A 127 -4.64 9.23 0.74
N VAL A 128 -5.87 8.74 0.59
CA VAL A 128 -6.84 9.29 -0.35
C VAL A 128 -8.18 9.51 0.34
N VAL A 129 -8.77 10.68 0.11
CA VAL A 129 -10.11 11.03 0.57
C VAL A 129 -10.96 11.42 -0.64
N HIS A 130 -12.04 10.69 -0.89
CA HIS A 130 -13.00 10.99 -1.96
C HIS A 130 -14.35 11.37 -1.37
N ASP A 131 -15.02 12.34 -1.98
CA ASP A 131 -16.45 12.64 -1.80
C ASP A 131 -17.16 12.38 -3.13
N GLY A 132 -17.76 11.19 -3.26
CA GLY A 132 -18.26 10.70 -4.55
C GLY A 132 -17.16 10.73 -5.63
N PRO A 133 -17.34 11.45 -6.76
CA PRO A 133 -16.35 11.53 -7.84
C PRO A 133 -15.21 12.52 -7.55
N THR A 134 -15.27 13.30 -6.47
CA THR A 134 -14.29 14.36 -6.18
C THR A 134 -13.22 13.88 -5.22
N THR A 135 -11.95 14.04 -5.58
CA THR A 135 -10.82 13.85 -4.65
C THR A 135 -10.65 15.11 -3.80
N LEU A 136 -10.74 14.95 -2.48
CA LEU A 136 -10.51 16.03 -1.51
C LEU A 136 -9.06 16.08 -1.03
N LEU A 137 -8.39 14.92 -0.99
CA LEU A 137 -6.99 14.79 -0.61
C LEU A 137 -6.39 13.55 -1.29
N GLU A 138 -5.20 13.70 -1.84
CA GLU A 138 -4.37 12.60 -2.31
C GLU A 138 -2.90 12.88 -1.99
N LEU A 139 -2.35 12.14 -1.04
CA LEU A 139 -1.01 12.37 -0.54
C LEU A 139 -0.25 11.06 -0.37
N THR A 140 0.86 10.94 -1.08
CA THR A 140 1.87 9.90 -0.85
C THR A 140 2.91 10.42 0.13
N CYS A 141 3.15 9.67 1.20
CA CYS A 141 4.19 9.97 2.19
C CYS A 141 4.58 8.72 2.99
N PRO A 142 5.69 8.76 3.77
CA PRO A 142 6.08 7.64 4.61
C PRO A 142 4.99 7.27 5.62
N PHE A 143 4.79 5.97 5.83
CA PHE A 143 3.78 5.50 6.77
C PHE A 143 4.20 5.78 8.22
N GLY A 144 3.62 6.80 8.84
CA GLY A 144 3.85 7.12 10.25
C GLY A 144 3.30 6.03 11.19
N GLY A 145 2.13 5.48 10.85
CA GLY A 145 1.43 4.41 11.57
C GLY A 145 1.05 4.79 13.00
N ARG A 146 0.61 6.04 13.18
CA ARG A 146 0.29 6.65 14.48
C ARG A 146 -1.12 7.25 14.53
N ASP A 147 -2.04 6.82 13.66
CA ASP A 147 -3.44 7.27 13.56
C ASP A 147 -3.72 8.43 12.60
N GLU A 148 -2.92 8.59 11.54
CA GLU A 148 -3.10 9.66 10.55
C GLU A 148 -4.46 9.59 9.84
N LEU A 149 -4.92 8.38 9.49
CA LEU A 149 -6.24 8.19 8.87
C LEU A 149 -7.37 8.60 9.83
N ARG A 150 -7.27 8.18 11.10
CA ARG A 150 -8.25 8.55 12.13
C ARG A 150 -8.30 10.06 12.32
N SER A 151 -7.14 10.71 12.35
CA SER A 151 -7.03 12.17 12.50
C SER A 151 -7.67 12.92 11.31
N LEU A 152 -7.53 12.41 10.09
CA LEU A 152 -8.24 12.95 8.91
C LEU A 152 -9.76 12.80 9.03
N VAL A 153 -10.24 11.64 9.48
CA VAL A 153 -11.67 11.37 9.70
C VAL A 153 -12.23 12.31 10.77
N GLU A 154 -11.52 12.49 11.88
CA GLU A 154 -11.91 13.40 12.97
C GLU A 154 -11.95 14.86 12.51
N LEU A 155 -10.92 15.29 11.76
CA LEU A 155 -10.87 16.63 11.17
C LEU A 155 -12.06 16.89 10.26
N TYR A 156 -12.39 15.92 9.38
CA TYR A 156 -13.56 16.02 8.50
C TYR A 156 -14.86 16.09 9.29
N ARG A 157 -15.03 15.25 10.32
CA ARG A 157 -16.24 15.28 11.15
C ARG A 157 -16.42 16.62 11.87
N ALA A 158 -15.33 17.24 12.32
CA ALA A 158 -15.37 18.50 13.04
C ALA A 158 -15.55 19.73 12.13
N HIS A 159 -14.95 19.70 10.93
CA HIS A 159 -14.78 20.92 10.11
C HIS A 159 -15.16 20.77 8.64
N GLY A 160 -15.60 19.58 8.22
CA GLY A 160 -16.10 19.30 6.87
C GLY A 160 -15.00 19.18 5.79
N PRO A 161 -15.41 19.08 4.51
CA PRO A 161 -14.51 18.79 3.38
C PRO A 161 -13.47 19.90 3.14
N ALA A 162 -13.82 21.16 3.41
CA ALA A 162 -12.89 22.28 3.23
C ALA A 162 -11.63 22.18 4.11
N ALA A 163 -11.74 21.56 5.31
CA ALA A 163 -10.58 21.33 6.15
C ALA A 163 -9.65 20.26 5.57
N VAL A 164 -10.20 19.21 4.94
CA VAL A 164 -9.43 18.16 4.27
C VAL A 164 -8.67 18.71 3.06
N VAL A 165 -9.33 19.51 2.22
CA VAL A 165 -8.70 20.20 1.08
C VAL A 165 -7.57 21.15 1.54
N GLN A 166 -7.74 21.81 2.68
CA GLN A 166 -6.69 22.64 3.25
C GLN A 166 -5.48 21.82 3.72
N VAL A 167 -5.71 20.62 4.28
CA VAL A 167 -4.63 19.69 4.61
C VAL A 167 -3.90 19.25 3.35
N ASP A 168 -4.62 18.91 2.27
CA ASP A 168 -4.03 18.54 0.98
C ASP A 168 -3.05 19.60 0.46
N GLY A 169 -3.43 20.88 0.51
CA GLY A 169 -2.55 21.98 0.09
C GLY A 169 -1.32 22.21 0.98
N LEU A 170 -1.32 21.72 2.23
CA LEU A 170 -0.23 21.93 3.20
C LEU A 170 0.68 20.71 3.34
N ALA A 171 0.11 19.51 3.34
CA ALA A 171 0.79 18.27 3.69
C ALA A 171 2.03 17.95 2.83
N PRO A 172 2.08 18.26 1.52
CA PRO A 172 3.31 18.05 0.73
C PRO A 172 4.51 18.85 1.24
N ARG A 173 4.29 19.94 1.97
CA ARG A 173 5.37 20.84 2.44
C ARG A 173 5.79 20.56 3.87
N ILE A 174 4.85 20.17 4.72
CA ILE A 174 5.09 20.07 6.17
C ILE A 174 4.79 18.68 6.75
N GLY A 175 4.32 17.75 5.91
CA GLY A 175 3.88 16.41 6.31
C GLY A 175 2.43 16.37 6.79
N LEU A 176 1.79 15.21 6.62
CA LEU A 176 0.36 15.00 6.91
C LEU A 176 0.00 15.33 8.36
N ALA A 177 0.74 14.79 9.32
CA ALA A 177 0.46 14.99 10.74
C ALA A 177 0.52 16.48 11.14
N ALA A 178 1.53 17.20 10.66
CA ALA A 178 1.67 18.63 10.95
C ALA A 178 0.59 19.47 10.26
N ALA A 179 0.20 19.12 9.03
CA ALA A 179 -0.88 19.77 8.31
C ALA A 179 -2.23 19.59 9.03
N VAL A 180 -2.58 18.36 9.43
CA VAL A 180 -3.81 18.10 10.22
C VAL A 180 -3.81 18.88 11.53
N ALA A 181 -2.71 18.86 12.28
CA ALA A 181 -2.59 19.61 13.53
C ALA A 181 -2.65 21.14 13.32
N GLY A 182 -2.08 21.65 12.22
CA GLY A 182 -2.14 23.06 11.84
C GLY A 182 -3.55 23.53 11.53
N VAL A 183 -4.29 22.78 10.70
CA VAL A 183 -5.68 23.11 10.32
C VAL A 183 -6.61 23.00 11.54
N THR A 184 -6.44 21.98 12.37
CA THR A 184 -7.23 21.81 13.61
C THR A 184 -7.06 23.02 14.53
N ARG A 185 -5.82 23.45 14.79
CA ARG A 185 -5.54 24.62 15.64
C ARG A 185 -6.11 25.91 15.07
N ALA A 186 -6.00 26.13 13.77
CA ALA A 186 -6.53 27.35 13.12
C ALA A 186 -8.05 27.45 13.18
N ARG A 187 -8.76 26.32 13.33
CA ARG A 187 -10.23 26.24 13.33
C ARG A 187 -10.84 25.99 14.70
N THR A 188 -10.01 25.70 15.71
CA THR A 188 -10.44 25.65 17.10
C THR A 188 -10.38 27.07 17.65
N PRO A 189 -11.51 27.69 18.04
CA PRO A 189 -11.49 29.03 18.62
C PRO A 189 -10.61 29.02 19.88
N SER A 190 -9.63 29.93 19.95
CA SER A 190 -8.93 30.19 21.22
C SER A 190 -9.95 30.70 22.21
N VAL A 191 -10.15 29.96 23.29
CA VAL A 191 -10.86 30.47 24.46
C VAL A 191 -10.01 31.64 24.97
N ALA A 192 -10.57 32.85 24.84
CA ALA A 192 -10.03 34.09 25.38
C ALA A 192 -10.16 34.13 26.90
#